data_AF-A0A7C6HDM0-F1
#
_entry.id   AF-A0A7C6HDM0-F1
#
_cell.length_a   1.000
_cell.length_b   1.000
_cell.length_c   1.000
_cell.angle_alpha   90.00
_cell.angle_beta   90.00
_cell.angle_gamma   90.00
#
_symmetry.space_group_name_H-M   'P 1'
#
loop_
_entity.id
_entity.type
_entity.pdbx_description
1 polymer ?
#
loop_
_entity_poly.entity_id
_entity_poly.type
_entity_poly.pdbx_seq_one_letter_code
_entity_poly.pdbx_strand_id
1 'polypeptide(L)'
;MSCMKVLSRIILLNILMVFLFGGCTQVPDENNNGGNHSQKPKETASPTLKKKRAKTQIGIWYSVWYSNGSGNSANENFWNSENIYYKPLLPDGSYGRYDSLDDEIIQFHLHELTTAQIDFIIMDQTNDIDVAGGYINQRALKMAKSIMKWNDNKENRPIKYCSAIGVFAAIKKDLSIIESEAKIIWERYIERNWGTEDYHIYVDGKPLLVIFETTKEQWDAYDGDKTYADKFTLRFAIGHARQPGYWGWVMPEGTLVSEDVATIMPGWYKFNFAAEKVYRNRGEWYKKAWETLLKSEIVPDFVVINSFNEYAEHTAVFSADTSDFPDDYPIEKWIDKDGNPAPSLYWDMTKVYIQKYKEGHTGE
;
A
#
# COMPACT_ATOMS: atom_id res chain seq x y z
N MET A 1 -40.06 -15.91 3.50
CA MET A 1 -38.84 -15.52 4.24
C MET A 1 -37.64 -16.44 3.91
N SER A 2 -37.38 -16.70 2.62
CA SER A 2 -36.28 -17.59 2.18
C SER A 2 -35.80 -17.25 0.76
N CYS A 3 -35.32 -16.01 0.56
CA CYS A 3 -34.68 -15.61 -0.72
C CYS A 3 -33.42 -14.73 -0.55
N MET A 4 -32.97 -14.44 0.68
CA MET A 4 -31.84 -13.50 0.93
C MET A 4 -30.48 -14.17 1.21
N LYS A 5 -30.35 -15.50 1.10
CA LYS A 5 -29.08 -16.21 1.37
C LYS A 5 -28.20 -16.46 0.12
N VAL A 6 -28.65 -16.06 -1.07
CA VAL A 6 -27.95 -16.39 -2.34
C VAL A 6 -27.04 -15.26 -2.82
N LEU A 7 -27.28 -13.99 -2.48
CA LEU A 7 -26.44 -12.88 -2.95
C LEU A 7 -25.13 -12.69 -2.15
N SER A 8 -25.11 -12.91 -0.83
CA SER A 8 -23.87 -12.80 -0.04
C SER A 8 -22.84 -13.91 -0.34
N ARG A 9 -23.22 -14.97 -1.05
CA ARG A 9 -22.29 -16.04 -1.43
C ARG A 9 -21.47 -15.73 -2.69
N ILE A 10 -21.89 -14.79 -3.54
CA ILE A 10 -21.15 -14.48 -4.78
C ILE A 10 -19.91 -13.62 -4.53
N ILE A 11 -19.90 -12.84 -3.45
CA ILE A 11 -18.75 -12.02 -3.04
C ILE A 11 -17.75 -12.85 -2.22
N LEU A 12 -18.21 -13.79 -1.38
CA LEU A 12 -17.32 -14.66 -0.60
C LEU A 12 -16.75 -15.87 -1.38
N LEU A 13 -17.40 -16.36 -2.45
CA LEU A 13 -16.92 -17.55 -3.17
C LEU A 13 -15.70 -17.32 -4.07
N ASN A 14 -15.38 -16.07 -4.46
CA ASN A 14 -14.30 -15.81 -5.41
C ASN A 14 -12.91 -15.62 -4.75
N ILE A 15 -12.82 -15.73 -3.43
CA ILE A 15 -11.56 -15.59 -2.67
C ILE A 15 -11.02 -16.97 -2.20
N LEU A 16 -11.77 -18.06 -2.39
CA LEU A 16 -11.43 -19.38 -1.84
C LEU A 16 -10.70 -20.34 -2.80
N MET A 17 -10.03 -19.86 -3.86
CA MET A 17 -9.38 -20.75 -4.85
C MET A 17 -7.95 -20.35 -5.24
N VAL A 18 -7.02 -20.38 -4.29
CA VAL A 18 -5.56 -20.54 -4.51
C VAL A 18 -5.02 -21.19 -3.22
N PHE A 19 -4.46 -22.39 -3.13
CA PHE A 19 -3.42 -23.06 -3.90
C PHE A 19 -3.55 -24.59 -3.81
N LEU A 20 -3.41 -25.28 -4.95
CA LEU A 20 -2.83 -26.63 -5.03
C LEU A 20 -1.74 -26.58 -6.10
N PHE A 21 -0.65 -27.31 -5.82
CA PHE A 21 0.51 -27.61 -6.69
C PHE A 21 1.70 -26.65 -6.64
N GLY A 22 2.57 -26.87 -5.63
CA GLY A 22 4.01 -26.75 -5.80
C GLY A 22 4.54 -28.04 -6.42
N GLY A 23 4.87 -28.01 -7.71
CA GLY A 23 5.51 -29.11 -8.43
C GLY A 23 7.02 -28.88 -8.50
N CYS A 24 7.78 -29.77 -7.85
CA CYS A 24 9.20 -29.96 -8.09
C CYS A 24 9.47 -30.29 -9.56
N THR A 25 10.38 -29.56 -10.20
CA THR A 25 11.11 -30.06 -11.38
C THR A 25 12.61 -29.94 -11.12
N GLN A 26 13.25 -31.11 -11.08
CA GLN A 26 14.70 -31.26 -11.07
C GLN A 26 15.26 -30.85 -12.43
N VAL A 27 16.31 -30.03 -12.41
CA VAL A 27 17.16 -29.76 -13.57
C VAL A 27 18.32 -30.77 -13.53
N PRO A 28 18.66 -31.45 -14.63
CA PRO A 28 19.87 -32.27 -14.69
C PRO A 28 21.12 -31.42 -14.97
N ASP A 29 22.19 -31.76 -14.26
CA ASP A 29 23.55 -31.26 -14.45
C ASP A 29 24.10 -31.62 -15.84
N GLU A 30 24.54 -30.62 -16.60
CA GLU A 30 25.52 -30.80 -17.67
C GLU A 30 26.78 -29.98 -17.37
N ASN A 31 27.81 -30.70 -16.91
CA ASN A 31 29.18 -30.23 -16.84
C ASN A 31 29.78 -30.18 -18.25
N ASN A 32 30.18 -28.99 -18.71
CA ASN A 32 31.10 -28.88 -19.84
C ASN A 32 32.22 -27.87 -19.53
N ASN A 33 33.41 -28.43 -19.30
CA ASN A 33 34.66 -27.74 -19.01
C ASN A 33 35.35 -27.40 -20.33
N GLY A 34 35.66 -26.12 -20.55
CA GLY A 34 36.46 -25.68 -21.70
C GLY A 34 36.98 -24.27 -21.48
N GLY A 35 38.15 -24.16 -20.86
CA GLY A 35 38.81 -22.88 -20.62
C GLY A 35 39.35 -22.26 -21.91
N ASN A 36 39.41 -20.93 -21.94
CA ASN A 36 40.53 -20.27 -22.60
C ASN A 36 40.78 -18.85 -22.06
N HIS A 37 42.06 -18.56 -21.89
CA HIS A 37 42.61 -17.29 -21.44
C HIS A 37 42.19 -16.12 -22.33
N SER A 38 41.76 -15.01 -21.73
CA SER A 38 41.75 -13.69 -22.36
C SER A 38 42.18 -12.62 -21.37
N GLN A 39 42.97 -11.69 -21.90
CA GLN A 39 43.82 -10.73 -21.21
C GLN A 39 42.99 -9.63 -20.54
N LYS A 40 43.35 -9.25 -19.30
CA LYS A 40 42.82 -8.08 -18.60
C LYS A 40 43.29 -6.78 -19.27
N PRO A 41 42.39 -5.88 -19.72
CA PRO A 41 42.72 -4.48 -19.91
C PRO A 41 42.67 -3.75 -18.57
N LYS A 42 43.63 -2.85 -18.34
CA LYS A 42 43.61 -1.89 -17.23
C LYS A 42 42.45 -0.90 -17.42
N GLU A 43 41.42 -1.02 -16.61
CA GLU A 43 40.43 0.04 -16.44
C GLU A 43 41.05 1.20 -15.65
N THR A 44 41.26 2.31 -16.35
CA THR A 44 41.39 3.62 -15.73
C THR A 44 40.04 4.00 -15.13
N ALA A 45 39.95 4.01 -13.80
CA ALA A 45 38.78 4.48 -13.07
C ALA A 45 38.52 5.95 -13.42
N SER A 46 37.50 6.17 -14.26
CA SER A 46 36.91 7.49 -14.48
C SER A 46 36.20 7.90 -13.19
N PRO A 47 36.36 9.15 -12.71
CA PRO A 47 35.70 9.59 -11.49
C PRO A 47 34.19 9.60 -11.73
N THR A 48 33.48 8.61 -11.17
CA THR A 48 32.04 8.59 -11.13
C THR A 48 31.59 9.83 -10.36
N LEU A 49 31.07 10.82 -11.10
CA LEU A 49 30.23 11.88 -10.55
C LEU A 49 29.15 11.19 -9.71
N LYS A 50 29.29 11.24 -8.39
CA LYS A 50 28.24 10.84 -7.46
C LYS A 50 27.04 11.74 -7.76
N LYS A 51 26.09 11.23 -8.55
CA LYS A 51 24.81 11.87 -8.80
C LYS A 51 24.19 12.11 -7.43
N LYS A 52 24.02 13.38 -7.05
CA LYS A 52 23.35 13.78 -5.81
C LYS A 52 21.99 13.09 -5.80
N ARG A 53 21.83 12.08 -4.94
CA ARG A 53 20.64 11.24 -4.91
C ARG A 53 19.48 12.11 -4.45
N ALA A 54 18.33 11.98 -5.12
CA ALA A 54 17.13 12.68 -4.68
C ALA A 54 16.76 12.26 -3.26
N LYS A 55 16.10 13.16 -2.52
CA LYS A 55 15.61 12.87 -1.17
C LYS A 55 14.59 11.72 -1.25
N THR A 56 14.72 10.72 -0.36
CA THR A 56 13.75 9.63 -0.22
C THR A 56 12.33 10.19 -0.02
N GLN A 57 11.38 9.68 -0.81
CA GLN A 57 9.96 10.02 -0.68
C GLN A 57 9.24 8.99 0.19
N ILE A 58 8.40 9.44 1.13
CA ILE A 58 7.65 8.56 2.03
C ILE A 58 6.19 8.47 1.59
N GLY A 59 5.78 7.28 1.16
CA GLY A 59 4.42 6.93 0.80
C GLY A 59 3.71 6.09 1.85
N ILE A 60 2.39 6.06 1.78
CA ILE A 60 1.56 5.18 2.62
C ILE A 60 0.36 4.68 1.83
N TRP A 61 0.01 3.40 2.00
CA TRP A 61 -1.23 2.87 1.44
C TRP A 61 -2.46 3.46 2.12
N TYR A 62 -3.48 3.75 1.33
CA TYR A 62 -4.71 4.36 1.78
C TYR A 62 -5.92 3.63 1.21
N SER A 63 -6.69 3.00 2.09
CA SER A 63 -7.96 2.35 1.77
C SER A 63 -9.02 3.41 1.53
N VAL A 64 -9.54 3.44 0.31
CA VAL A 64 -10.53 4.45 -0.12
C VAL A 64 -11.97 4.01 0.11
N TRP A 65 -12.25 2.85 0.69
CA TRP A 65 -13.55 2.18 0.58
C TRP A 65 -14.33 2.08 1.89
N TYR A 66 -14.16 2.99 2.85
CA TYR A 66 -15.07 2.99 4.00
C TYR A 66 -16.41 3.60 3.62
N SER A 67 -17.50 2.90 3.93
CA SER A 67 -18.89 3.38 3.85
C SER A 67 -19.55 3.22 5.21
N ASN A 68 -20.44 4.13 5.58
CA ASN A 68 -21.08 4.14 6.90
C ASN A 68 -22.59 4.45 6.85
N GLY A 69 -23.31 3.77 5.96
CA GLY A 69 -24.76 3.82 5.86
C GLY A 69 -25.47 2.82 6.79
N SER A 70 -26.80 2.72 6.68
CA SER A 70 -27.63 1.81 7.51
C SER A 70 -27.67 0.35 7.01
N GLY A 71 -27.03 0.07 5.88
CA GLY A 71 -27.00 -1.24 5.24
C GLY A 71 -25.99 -2.21 5.84
N ASN A 72 -25.87 -3.40 5.20
CA ASN A 72 -24.92 -4.45 5.59
C ASN A 72 -24.05 -4.94 4.42
N SER A 73 -24.24 -4.43 3.20
CA SER A 73 -23.33 -4.69 2.10
C SER A 73 -22.10 -3.79 2.20
N ALA A 74 -20.97 -4.20 1.62
CA ALA A 74 -19.73 -3.42 1.63
C ALA A 74 -19.92 -2.00 1.08
N ASN A 75 -20.73 -1.84 0.04
CA ASN A 75 -20.98 -0.53 -0.57
C ASN A 75 -21.90 0.38 0.26
N GLU A 76 -22.68 -0.18 1.20
CA GLU A 76 -23.56 0.58 2.10
C GLU A 76 -22.92 0.80 3.48
N ASN A 77 -22.30 -0.23 4.07
CA ASN A 77 -21.58 -0.16 5.34
C ASN A 77 -20.44 -1.18 5.41
N PHE A 78 -19.24 -0.76 5.00
CA PHE A 78 -18.04 -1.58 4.99
C PHE A 78 -17.63 -2.03 6.41
N TRP A 79 -17.82 -1.15 7.40
CA TRP A 79 -17.49 -1.46 8.79
C TRP A 79 -18.27 -2.67 9.31
N ASN A 80 -19.56 -2.77 8.98
CA ASN A 80 -20.40 -3.89 9.34
C ASN A 80 -20.10 -5.12 8.47
N SER A 81 -19.92 -4.95 7.16
CA SER A 81 -19.73 -6.10 6.26
C SER A 81 -18.45 -6.88 6.56
N GLU A 82 -17.39 -6.19 6.99
CA GLU A 82 -16.10 -6.79 7.34
C GLU A 82 -15.93 -7.02 8.86
N ASN A 83 -16.97 -6.79 9.66
CA ASN A 83 -16.95 -6.95 11.12
C ASN A 83 -15.77 -6.21 11.80
N ILE A 84 -15.60 -4.94 11.44
CA ILE A 84 -14.49 -4.10 11.91
C ILE A 84 -14.86 -3.48 13.26
N TYR A 85 -14.05 -3.77 14.28
CA TYR A 85 -14.23 -3.26 15.65
C TYR A 85 -13.45 -1.97 15.93
N TYR A 86 -12.47 -1.62 15.09
CA TYR A 86 -11.74 -0.36 15.24
C TYR A 86 -12.70 0.82 15.23
N LYS A 87 -12.46 1.77 16.13
CA LYS A 87 -13.11 3.09 16.13
C LYS A 87 -12.05 4.14 15.84
N PRO A 88 -11.79 4.49 14.57
CA PRO A 88 -10.84 5.53 14.20
C PRO A 88 -11.10 6.87 14.89
N LEU A 89 -10.03 7.65 15.09
CA LEU A 89 -10.13 9.04 15.52
C LEU A 89 -10.87 9.87 14.46
N LEU A 90 -11.82 10.69 14.90
CA LEU A 90 -12.62 11.58 14.07
C LEU A 90 -12.19 13.05 14.24
N PRO A 91 -12.58 13.95 13.31
CA PRO A 91 -12.17 15.36 13.33
C PRO A 91 -12.55 16.12 14.61
N ASP A 92 -13.63 15.70 15.27
CA ASP A 92 -14.12 16.28 16.53
C ASP A 92 -13.39 15.75 17.78
N GLY A 93 -12.40 14.87 17.60
CA GLY A 93 -11.63 14.22 18.67
C GLY A 93 -12.32 13.00 19.28
N SER A 94 -13.52 12.63 18.81
CA SER A 94 -14.17 11.38 19.20
C SER A 94 -13.63 10.18 18.43
N TYR A 95 -14.04 8.98 18.82
CA TYR A 95 -13.67 7.73 18.12
C TYR A 95 -14.92 7.06 17.54
N GLY A 96 -14.91 6.78 16.25
CA GLY A 96 -16.08 6.25 15.55
C GLY A 96 -15.82 5.85 14.11
N ARG A 97 -16.91 5.44 13.44
CA ARG A 97 -16.90 5.00 12.04
C ARG A 97 -17.17 6.18 11.12
N TYR A 98 -16.57 6.14 9.92
CA TYR A 98 -16.69 7.21 8.94
C TYR A 98 -17.01 6.70 7.53
N ASP A 99 -17.46 7.60 6.65
CA ASP A 99 -17.53 7.34 5.20
C ASP A 99 -16.36 8.03 4.50
N SER A 100 -15.68 7.33 3.59
CA SER A 100 -14.56 7.90 2.81
C SER A 100 -15.00 8.94 1.77
N LEU A 101 -16.30 9.19 1.60
CA LEU A 101 -16.84 10.31 0.83
C LEU A 101 -17.00 11.60 1.64
N ASP A 102 -16.90 11.53 2.97
CA ASP A 102 -17.07 12.69 3.84
C ASP A 102 -15.89 13.67 3.68
N ASP A 103 -16.20 14.93 3.35
CA ASP A 103 -15.22 15.98 3.14
C ASP A 103 -14.41 16.29 4.41
N GLU A 104 -15.05 16.31 5.57
CA GLU A 104 -14.37 16.65 6.83
C GLU A 104 -13.36 15.57 7.21
N ILE A 105 -13.73 14.31 7.00
CA ILE A 105 -12.85 13.15 7.20
C ILE A 105 -11.66 13.20 6.26
N ILE A 106 -11.87 13.49 4.97
CA ILE A 106 -10.78 13.60 4.00
C ILE A 106 -9.81 14.73 4.39
N GLN A 107 -10.33 15.92 4.71
CA GLN A 107 -9.47 17.04 5.12
C GLN A 107 -8.68 16.72 6.39
N PHE A 108 -9.31 16.05 7.35
CA PHE A 108 -8.65 15.61 8.58
C PHE A 108 -7.54 14.58 8.29
N HIS A 109 -7.79 13.58 7.45
CA HIS A 109 -6.76 12.63 7.06
C HIS A 109 -5.60 13.30 6.32
N LEU A 110 -5.87 14.25 5.40
CA LEU A 110 -4.82 15.00 4.70
C LEU A 110 -3.98 15.83 5.68
N HIS A 111 -4.62 16.45 6.69
CA HIS A 111 -3.92 17.16 7.76
C HIS A 111 -3.00 16.22 8.56
N GLU A 112 -3.50 15.06 8.98
CA GLU A 112 -2.73 14.08 9.73
C GLU A 112 -1.53 13.55 8.92
N LEU A 113 -1.78 13.13 7.68
CA LEU A 113 -0.75 12.62 6.76
C LEU A 113 0.37 13.65 6.51
N THR A 114 -0.01 14.90 6.25
CA THR A 114 0.97 15.96 5.98
C THR A 114 1.75 16.39 7.22
N THR A 115 1.12 16.40 8.39
CA THR A 115 1.79 16.63 9.68
C THR A 115 2.78 15.51 10.01
N ALA A 116 2.46 14.26 9.66
CA ALA A 116 3.38 13.14 9.72
C ALA A 116 4.49 13.17 8.64
N GLN A 117 4.48 14.19 7.78
CA GLN A 117 5.38 14.38 6.66
C GLN A 117 5.38 13.25 5.63
N ILE A 118 4.23 12.62 5.41
CA ILE A 118 3.98 11.74 4.27
C ILE A 118 3.98 12.60 2.99
N ASP A 119 4.66 12.12 1.96
CA ASP A 119 4.83 12.81 0.69
C ASP A 119 3.75 12.42 -0.33
N PHE A 120 3.26 11.17 -0.27
CA PHE A 120 2.18 10.71 -1.12
C PHE A 120 1.36 9.57 -0.51
N ILE A 121 0.15 9.36 -1.02
CA ILE A 121 -0.66 8.17 -0.72
C ILE A 121 -0.73 7.24 -1.95
N ILE A 122 -0.81 5.94 -1.68
CA ILE A 122 -1.14 4.93 -2.68
C ILE A 122 -2.62 4.60 -2.47
N MET A 123 -3.49 5.12 -3.34
CA MET A 123 -4.93 4.84 -3.27
C MET A 123 -5.16 3.40 -3.68
N ASP A 124 -5.66 2.59 -2.75
CA ASP A 124 -5.94 1.20 -3.03
C ASP A 124 -7.20 1.08 -3.90
N GLN A 125 -7.01 0.71 -5.16
CA GLN A 125 -8.07 0.41 -6.11
C GLN A 125 -7.90 -1.01 -6.67
N THR A 126 -7.23 -1.89 -5.92
CA THR A 126 -6.79 -3.20 -6.41
C THR A 126 -7.95 -4.16 -6.63
N ASN A 127 -9.05 -4.02 -5.86
CA ASN A 127 -10.24 -4.87 -5.92
C ASN A 127 -11.24 -4.48 -7.03
N ASP A 128 -10.76 -4.22 -8.25
CA ASP A 128 -11.52 -3.70 -9.40
C ASP A 128 -11.99 -2.25 -9.19
N ILE A 129 -11.49 -1.35 -10.04
CA ILE A 129 -11.77 0.08 -10.00
C ILE A 129 -13.29 0.35 -10.03
N ASP A 130 -14.03 -0.36 -10.89
CA ASP A 130 -15.45 -0.11 -11.14
C ASP A 130 -16.40 -1.09 -10.43
N VAL A 131 -15.89 -1.83 -9.43
CA VAL A 131 -16.69 -2.75 -8.62
C VAL A 131 -17.93 -2.08 -8.03
N ALA A 132 -19.04 -2.82 -8.00
CA ALA A 132 -20.32 -2.39 -7.45
C ALA A 132 -20.81 -1.03 -7.97
N GLY A 133 -20.60 -0.74 -9.27
CA GLY A 133 -21.02 0.51 -9.90
C GLY A 133 -20.06 1.67 -9.65
N GLY A 134 -18.76 1.39 -9.53
CA GLY A 134 -17.74 2.41 -9.28
C GLY A 134 -17.62 2.81 -7.82
N TYR A 135 -17.99 1.94 -6.88
CA TYR A 135 -17.96 2.21 -5.45
C TYR A 135 -16.57 2.69 -4.96
N ILE A 136 -15.51 1.99 -5.38
CA ILE A 136 -14.11 2.31 -5.10
C ILE A 136 -13.70 3.57 -5.88
N ASN A 137 -13.94 3.59 -7.19
CA ASN A 137 -13.55 4.72 -8.04
C ASN A 137 -14.16 6.06 -7.60
N GLN A 138 -15.42 6.09 -7.16
CA GLN A 138 -16.05 7.33 -6.69
C GLN A 138 -15.31 7.93 -5.48
N ARG A 139 -14.87 7.08 -4.54
CA ARG A 139 -14.14 7.51 -3.35
C ARG A 139 -12.69 7.90 -3.66
N ALA A 140 -12.00 7.13 -4.51
CA ALA A 140 -10.67 7.50 -4.99
C ALA A 140 -10.69 8.84 -5.76
N LEU A 141 -11.66 9.07 -6.64
CA LEU A 141 -11.83 10.36 -7.33
C LEU A 141 -12.11 11.52 -6.36
N LYS A 142 -12.88 11.28 -5.29
CA LYS A 142 -13.13 12.28 -4.25
C LYS A 142 -11.81 12.65 -3.56
N MET A 143 -10.99 11.68 -3.17
CA MET A 143 -9.68 11.92 -2.57
C MET A 143 -8.74 12.68 -3.51
N ALA A 144 -8.58 12.25 -4.77
CA ALA A 144 -7.73 12.93 -5.75
C ALA A 144 -8.10 14.42 -5.94
N LYS A 145 -9.40 14.72 -6.03
CA LYS A 145 -9.91 16.11 -6.10
C LYS A 145 -9.67 16.88 -4.82
N SER A 146 -9.76 16.23 -3.66
CA SER A 146 -9.49 16.86 -2.37
C SER A 146 -8.00 17.17 -2.18
N ILE A 147 -7.11 16.32 -2.69
CA ILE A 147 -5.65 16.59 -2.73
C ILE A 147 -5.35 17.82 -3.57
N MET A 148 -5.97 17.95 -4.75
CA MET A 148 -5.84 19.16 -5.57
C MET A 148 -6.22 20.42 -4.78
N LYS A 149 -7.41 20.43 -4.18
CA LYS A 149 -7.87 21.56 -3.34
C LYS A 149 -6.94 21.83 -2.16
N TRP A 150 -6.43 20.78 -1.53
CA TRP A 150 -5.50 20.87 -0.41
C TRP A 150 -4.19 21.54 -0.83
N ASN A 151 -3.60 21.13 -1.95
CA ASN A 151 -2.33 21.65 -2.47
C ASN A 151 -2.46 23.05 -3.14
N ASP A 152 -3.67 23.41 -3.58
CA ASP A 152 -3.97 24.76 -4.09
C ASP A 152 -3.89 25.82 -2.97
N ASN A 153 -4.20 25.44 -1.73
CA ASN A 153 -3.95 26.27 -0.57
C ASN A 153 -2.45 26.23 -0.19
N LYS A 154 -1.73 27.33 -0.38
CA LYS A 154 -0.28 27.42 -0.16
C LYS A 154 0.14 27.39 1.32
N GLU A 155 -0.80 27.53 2.25
CA GLU A 155 -0.55 27.33 3.69
C GLU A 155 -0.43 25.84 4.04
N ASN A 156 -0.99 24.96 3.20
CA ASN A 156 -0.91 23.54 3.41
C ASN A 156 0.42 22.98 2.90
N ARG A 157 0.99 22.04 3.64
CA ARG A 157 2.07 21.20 3.11
C ARG A 157 1.49 20.31 1.99
N PRO A 158 2.08 20.31 0.78
CA PRO A 158 1.59 19.48 -0.31
C PRO A 158 1.69 17.99 0.00
N ILE A 159 0.76 17.20 -0.55
CA ILE A 159 0.81 15.73 -0.59
C ILE A 159 0.34 15.26 -1.96
N LYS A 160 0.89 14.17 -2.47
CA LYS A 160 0.53 13.63 -3.79
C LYS A 160 -0.22 12.30 -3.67
N TYR A 161 -0.68 11.77 -4.79
CA TYR A 161 -1.22 10.41 -4.86
C TYR A 161 -0.70 9.62 -6.06
N CYS A 162 -0.80 8.30 -5.96
CA CYS A 162 -0.91 7.39 -7.11
C CYS A 162 -2.04 6.39 -6.85
N SER A 163 -2.37 5.58 -7.87
CA SER A 163 -3.31 4.47 -7.76
C SER A 163 -2.58 3.12 -7.71
N ALA A 164 -3.19 2.15 -7.03
CA ALA A 164 -2.83 0.74 -7.12
C ALA A 164 -3.97 -0.06 -7.76
N ILE A 165 -3.65 -0.98 -8.67
CA ILE A 165 -4.61 -1.77 -9.47
C ILE A 165 -4.15 -3.24 -9.59
N GLY A 166 -4.93 -4.11 -10.25
CA GLY A 166 -4.38 -5.34 -10.83
C GLY A 166 -4.69 -6.68 -10.15
N VAL A 167 -5.38 -6.74 -9.00
CA VAL A 167 -5.61 -8.03 -8.30
C VAL A 167 -6.34 -9.04 -9.20
N PHE A 168 -7.26 -8.55 -10.06
CA PHE A 168 -8.04 -9.41 -10.94
C PHE A 168 -7.23 -9.96 -12.11
N ALA A 169 -6.13 -9.32 -12.50
CA ALA A 169 -5.22 -9.88 -13.50
C ALA A 169 -4.61 -11.19 -12.99
N ALA A 170 -4.24 -11.24 -11.71
CA ALA A 170 -3.75 -12.45 -11.06
C ALA A 170 -4.84 -13.52 -10.89
N ILE A 171 -6.01 -13.13 -10.37
CA ILE A 171 -7.15 -14.05 -10.13
C ILE A 171 -7.61 -14.69 -11.43
N LYS A 172 -7.77 -13.89 -12.49
CA LYS A 172 -8.25 -14.35 -13.80
C LYS A 172 -7.13 -14.88 -14.70
N LYS A 173 -5.87 -14.73 -14.28
CA LYS A 173 -4.66 -15.07 -15.06
C LYS A 173 -4.66 -14.39 -16.44
N ASP A 174 -5.04 -13.12 -16.44
CA ASP A 174 -5.19 -12.32 -17.65
C ASP A 174 -4.56 -10.93 -17.44
N LEU A 175 -3.36 -10.75 -17.98
CA LEU A 175 -2.61 -9.50 -17.86
C LEU A 175 -3.20 -8.35 -18.69
N SER A 176 -4.12 -8.62 -19.63
CA SER A 176 -4.82 -7.56 -20.38
C SER A 176 -5.73 -6.71 -19.48
N ILE A 177 -6.06 -7.22 -18.29
CA ILE A 177 -6.79 -6.48 -17.26
C ILE A 177 -5.96 -5.31 -16.74
N ILE A 178 -4.64 -5.48 -16.57
CA ILE A 178 -3.76 -4.38 -16.15
C ILE A 178 -3.81 -3.24 -17.15
N GLU A 179 -3.74 -3.55 -18.45
CA GLU A 179 -3.83 -2.55 -19.51
C GLU A 179 -5.19 -1.84 -19.50
N SER A 180 -6.28 -2.60 -19.31
CA SER A 180 -7.64 -2.05 -19.22
C SER A 180 -7.83 -1.14 -18.01
N GLU A 181 -7.30 -1.52 -16.85
CA GLU A 181 -7.34 -0.72 -15.63
C GLU A 181 -6.41 0.51 -15.72
N ALA A 182 -5.22 0.38 -16.32
CA ALA A 182 -4.31 1.49 -16.58
C ALA A 182 -4.96 2.54 -17.48
N LYS A 183 -5.71 2.11 -18.51
CA LYS A 183 -6.53 3.02 -19.33
C LYS A 183 -7.53 3.81 -18.51
N ILE A 184 -8.24 3.14 -17.59
CA ILE A 184 -9.21 3.80 -16.70
C ILE A 184 -8.51 4.85 -15.83
N ILE A 185 -7.36 4.53 -15.24
CA ILE A 185 -6.58 5.49 -14.44
C ILE A 185 -6.15 6.67 -15.30
N TRP A 186 -5.64 6.42 -16.51
CA TRP A 186 -5.22 7.46 -17.44
C TRP A 186 -6.36 8.45 -17.76
N GLU A 187 -7.50 7.94 -18.23
CA GLU A 187 -8.63 8.77 -18.69
C GLU A 187 -9.38 9.50 -17.55
N ARG A 188 -9.40 8.91 -16.34
CA ARG A 188 -10.19 9.44 -15.21
C ARG A 188 -9.36 10.23 -14.19
N TYR A 189 -8.04 10.02 -14.14
CA TYR A 189 -7.16 10.68 -13.19
C TYR A 189 -6.11 11.53 -13.89
N ILE A 190 -5.31 10.95 -14.79
CA ILE A 190 -4.14 11.63 -15.35
C ILE A 190 -4.52 12.71 -16.37
N GLU A 191 -5.48 12.46 -17.25
CA GLU A 191 -5.96 13.45 -18.23
C GLU A 191 -6.83 14.56 -17.63
N ARG A 192 -6.89 14.64 -16.30
CA ARG A 192 -7.69 15.62 -15.55
C ARG A 192 -6.78 16.64 -14.88
N ASN A 193 -7.35 17.76 -14.44
CA ASN A 193 -6.59 18.79 -13.74
C ASN A 193 -6.06 18.35 -12.38
N TRP A 194 -6.62 17.29 -11.78
CA TRP A 194 -6.07 16.64 -10.58
C TRP A 194 -4.99 15.59 -10.88
N GLY A 195 -4.64 15.37 -12.15
CA GLY A 195 -3.65 14.38 -12.58
C GLY A 195 -2.24 14.92 -12.84
N THR A 196 -2.01 16.23 -12.64
CA THR A 196 -0.71 16.88 -12.92
C THR A 196 0.34 16.49 -11.88
N GLU A 197 1.61 16.80 -12.15
CA GLU A 197 2.72 16.55 -11.23
C GLU A 197 2.62 17.31 -9.89
N ASP A 198 1.73 18.30 -9.78
CA ASP A 198 1.44 19.02 -8.53
C ASP A 198 0.61 18.17 -7.54
N TYR A 199 -0.13 17.18 -8.05
CA TYR A 199 -1.11 16.41 -7.27
C TYR A 199 -0.90 14.91 -7.37
N HIS A 200 -0.41 14.42 -8.50
CA HIS A 200 -0.05 13.04 -8.73
C HIS A 200 1.47 12.88 -8.65
N ILE A 201 1.96 11.77 -8.08
CA ILE A 201 3.40 11.51 -8.03
C ILE A 201 3.92 11.05 -9.39
N TYR A 202 5.03 11.65 -9.83
CA TYR A 202 5.72 11.32 -11.08
C TYR A 202 7.10 10.76 -10.73
N VAL A 203 7.47 9.68 -11.41
CA VAL A 203 8.76 8.99 -11.27
C VAL A 203 9.30 8.78 -12.67
N ASP A 204 10.57 9.12 -12.91
CA ASP A 204 11.21 9.04 -14.23
C ASP A 204 10.43 9.76 -15.35
N GLY A 205 9.79 10.88 -15.01
CA GLY A 205 9.03 11.70 -15.95
C GLY A 205 7.64 11.18 -16.32
N LYS A 206 7.17 10.08 -15.71
CA LYS A 206 5.83 9.51 -15.92
C LYS A 206 5.03 9.44 -14.62
N PRO A 207 3.69 9.50 -14.65
CA PRO A 207 2.88 9.22 -13.47
C PRO A 207 3.16 7.81 -12.94
N LEU A 208 3.21 7.64 -11.63
CA LEU A 208 3.40 6.35 -10.99
C LEU A 208 2.12 5.50 -10.99
N LEU A 209 2.23 4.20 -11.26
CA LEU A 209 1.14 3.25 -11.07
C LEU A 209 1.67 2.00 -10.36
N VAL A 210 0.98 1.57 -9.31
CA VAL A 210 1.33 0.35 -8.58
C VAL A 210 0.47 -0.81 -9.07
N ILE A 211 1.11 -1.92 -9.45
CA ILE A 211 0.44 -3.14 -9.90
C ILE A 211 0.51 -4.18 -8.78
N PHE A 212 -0.64 -4.65 -8.31
CA PHE A 212 -0.76 -5.63 -7.24
C PHE A 212 -0.95 -7.05 -7.78
N GLU A 213 -0.34 -8.04 -7.13
CA GLU A 213 -0.38 -9.48 -7.45
C GLU A 213 0.17 -9.84 -8.84
N THR A 214 0.94 -8.96 -9.46
CA THR A 214 1.71 -9.24 -10.67
C THR A 214 3.16 -8.85 -10.43
N THR A 215 4.09 -9.66 -10.91
CA THR A 215 5.53 -9.38 -10.82
C THR A 215 6.02 -8.61 -12.04
N LYS A 216 7.17 -7.94 -11.89
CA LYS A 216 7.83 -7.26 -13.01
C LYS A 216 8.13 -8.22 -14.14
N GLU A 217 8.62 -9.41 -13.82
CA GLU A 217 9.02 -10.44 -14.79
C GLU A 217 7.80 -10.92 -15.60
N GLN A 218 6.66 -11.14 -14.93
CA GLN A 218 5.41 -11.50 -15.62
C GLN A 218 4.94 -10.38 -16.55
N TRP A 219 4.98 -9.13 -16.10
CA TRP A 219 4.57 -7.99 -16.92
C TRP A 219 5.52 -7.74 -18.09
N ASP A 220 6.84 -7.83 -17.88
CA ASP A 220 7.84 -7.65 -18.93
C ASP A 220 7.69 -8.73 -20.02
N ALA A 221 7.36 -9.97 -19.63
CA ALA A 221 7.13 -11.08 -20.55
C ALA A 221 5.78 -11.03 -21.30
N TYR A 222 4.83 -10.22 -20.85
CA TYR A 222 3.55 -10.05 -21.53
C TYR A 222 3.76 -9.41 -22.91
N ASP A 223 3.24 -10.03 -23.97
CA ASP A 223 3.40 -9.60 -25.37
C ASP A 223 2.14 -8.92 -25.95
N GLY A 224 1.09 -8.80 -25.14
CA GLY A 224 -0.13 -8.10 -25.51
C GLY A 224 -0.01 -6.57 -25.46
N ASP A 225 -1.16 -5.90 -25.52
CA ASP A 225 -1.22 -4.43 -25.54
C ASP A 225 -0.73 -3.84 -24.20
N LYS A 226 0.12 -2.82 -24.30
CA LYS A 226 0.66 -2.04 -23.17
C LYS A 226 0.50 -0.53 -23.39
N THR A 227 -0.36 -0.13 -24.33
CA THR A 227 -0.51 1.26 -24.79
C THR A 227 -0.72 2.27 -23.66
N TYR A 228 -1.55 1.94 -22.67
CA TYR A 228 -1.82 2.79 -21.52
C TYR A 228 -0.87 2.52 -20.37
N ALA A 229 -0.57 1.25 -20.08
CA ALA A 229 0.38 0.90 -19.01
C ALA A 229 1.78 1.51 -19.24
N ASP A 230 2.27 1.57 -20.49
CA ASP A 230 3.58 2.17 -20.84
C ASP A 230 3.63 3.69 -20.64
N LYS A 231 2.48 4.34 -20.43
CA LYS A 231 2.42 5.78 -20.08
C LYS A 231 2.78 6.03 -18.62
N PHE A 232 2.81 4.99 -17.79
CA PHE A 232 3.16 5.07 -16.38
C PHE A 232 4.58 4.59 -16.13
N THR A 233 5.15 5.03 -15.00
CA THR A 233 6.23 4.30 -14.35
C THR A 233 5.59 3.27 -13.45
N LEU A 234 5.85 1.99 -13.72
CA LEU A 234 5.26 0.89 -12.96
C LEU A 234 6.11 0.52 -11.75
N ARG A 235 5.43 0.22 -10.65
CA ARG A 235 5.99 -0.45 -9.47
C ARG A 235 5.07 -1.59 -9.09
N PHE A 236 5.61 -2.59 -8.41
CA PHE A 236 4.90 -3.85 -8.16
C PHE A 236 4.74 -4.09 -6.67
N ALA A 237 3.59 -4.63 -6.30
CA ALA A 237 3.27 -5.08 -4.96
C ALA A 237 2.69 -6.50 -5.05
N ILE A 238 2.92 -7.33 -4.04
CA ILE A 238 2.45 -8.71 -3.96
C ILE A 238 1.89 -9.00 -2.58
N GLY A 239 0.89 -9.84 -2.46
CA GLY A 239 0.21 -10.08 -1.20
C GLY A 239 1.14 -10.50 -0.07
N HIS A 240 2.17 -11.31 -0.35
CA HIS A 240 3.14 -11.77 0.65
C HIS A 240 4.57 -11.72 0.09
N ALA A 241 5.25 -10.59 0.26
CA ALA A 241 6.59 -10.40 -0.25
C ALA A 241 7.67 -10.99 0.66
N ARG A 242 8.53 -11.85 0.10
CA ARG A 242 9.71 -12.42 0.77
C ARG A 242 11.05 -11.94 0.19
N GLN A 243 10.99 -11.06 -0.80
CA GLN A 243 12.17 -10.45 -1.43
C GLN A 243 12.01 -8.93 -1.46
N PRO A 244 13.12 -8.17 -1.43
CA PRO A 244 13.06 -6.71 -1.45
C PRO A 244 12.56 -6.18 -2.80
N GLY A 245 12.16 -4.90 -2.85
CA GLY A 245 11.72 -4.24 -4.10
C GLY A 245 10.21 -4.23 -4.34
N TYR A 246 9.40 -4.81 -3.45
CA TYR A 246 7.94 -4.74 -3.55
C TYR A 246 7.36 -3.66 -2.65
N TRP A 247 6.38 -2.94 -3.20
CA TRP A 247 5.71 -1.78 -2.59
C TRP A 247 4.58 -2.16 -1.61
N GLY A 248 4.48 -3.42 -1.23
CA GLY A 248 3.43 -3.99 -0.37
C GLY A 248 3.06 -5.41 -0.82
N TRP A 249 2.09 -6.09 -0.20
CA TRP A 249 1.23 -5.68 0.92
C TRP A 249 1.69 -6.29 2.26
N VAL A 250 1.83 -7.62 2.36
CA VAL A 250 2.30 -8.28 3.59
C VAL A 250 3.80 -8.56 3.52
N MET A 251 4.51 -8.24 4.60
CA MET A 251 5.96 -8.44 4.75
C MET A 251 6.25 -9.43 5.90
N PRO A 252 6.08 -10.75 5.70
CA PRO A 252 6.25 -11.75 6.78
C PRO A 252 7.68 -11.83 7.34
N GLU A 253 8.70 -11.47 6.55
CA GLU A 253 10.10 -11.44 7.00
C GLU A 253 10.48 -10.10 7.69
N GLY A 254 9.53 -9.17 7.80
CA GLY A 254 9.78 -7.79 8.22
C GLY A 254 10.22 -6.90 7.06
N THR A 255 10.74 -5.71 7.37
CA THR A 255 11.19 -4.74 6.36
C THR A 255 12.38 -5.27 5.56
N LEU A 256 12.21 -5.35 4.25
CA LEU A 256 13.25 -5.69 3.28
C LEU A 256 13.59 -4.42 2.49
N VAL A 257 14.86 -4.00 2.52
CA VAL A 257 15.33 -2.73 1.93
C VAL A 257 15.98 -2.98 0.57
N SER A 258 15.53 -2.28 -0.48
CA SER A 258 16.25 -2.16 -1.76
C SER A 258 16.60 -0.70 -2.06
N GLU A 259 17.32 -0.46 -3.16
CA GLU A 259 17.56 0.90 -3.65
C GLU A 259 16.27 1.59 -4.09
N ASP A 260 15.26 0.86 -4.56
CA ASP A 260 13.98 1.43 -4.97
C ASP A 260 13.09 1.71 -3.76
N VAL A 261 12.81 0.70 -2.93
CA VAL A 261 11.83 0.80 -1.85
C VAL A 261 12.23 0.05 -0.59
N ALA A 262 11.87 0.61 0.56
CA ALA A 262 11.71 -0.12 1.80
C ALA A 262 10.25 -0.10 2.23
N THR A 263 9.67 -1.27 2.47
CA THR A 263 8.27 -1.41 2.89
C THR A 263 8.19 -1.71 4.38
N ILE A 264 7.31 -1.00 5.08
CA ILE A 264 7.15 -1.04 6.54
C ILE A 264 5.70 -1.36 6.87
N MET A 265 5.47 -2.31 7.77
CA MET A 265 4.14 -2.78 8.13
C MET A 265 4.08 -3.02 9.65
N PRO A 266 3.03 -2.57 10.36
CA PRO A 266 2.96 -2.74 11.81
C PRO A 266 2.55 -4.15 12.22
N GLY A 267 1.92 -4.89 11.31
CA GLY A 267 1.42 -6.25 11.44
C GLY A 267 0.37 -6.48 10.35
N TRP A 268 -0.11 -7.71 10.23
CA TRP A 268 -1.16 -8.09 9.29
C TRP A 268 -1.92 -9.29 9.83
N TYR A 269 -3.24 -9.25 9.68
CA TYR A 269 -4.11 -10.36 9.95
C TYR A 269 -5.39 -10.21 9.14
N LYS A 270 -5.85 -11.26 8.47
CA LYS A 270 -7.18 -11.27 7.86
C LYS A 270 -7.98 -12.45 8.41
N PHE A 271 -9.20 -12.16 8.88
CA PHE A 271 -10.10 -13.21 9.35
C PHE A 271 -10.40 -14.22 8.24
N ASN A 272 -10.39 -15.51 8.60
CA ASN A 272 -10.68 -16.62 7.69
C ASN A 272 -9.76 -16.72 6.47
N PHE A 273 -8.58 -16.10 6.52
CA PHE A 273 -7.57 -16.19 5.46
C PHE A 273 -6.42 -17.11 5.90
N ALA A 274 -6.11 -18.11 5.09
CA ALA A 274 -5.11 -19.14 5.38
C ALA A 274 -3.69 -18.71 5.00
N ALA A 275 -3.30 -17.49 5.38
CA ALA A 275 -1.94 -16.98 5.16
C ALA A 275 -1.20 -16.73 6.49
N GLU A 276 0.11 -16.54 6.37
CA GLU A 276 0.99 -16.27 7.51
C GLU A 276 0.61 -14.94 8.17
N LYS A 277 0.29 -15.00 9.46
CA LYS A 277 -0.13 -13.84 10.24
C LYS A 277 1.10 -13.14 10.79
N VAL A 278 1.07 -11.80 10.81
CA VAL A 278 2.14 -10.98 11.37
C VAL A 278 1.59 -10.18 12.54
N TYR A 279 1.92 -10.62 13.75
CA TYR A 279 1.44 -9.97 14.96
C TYR A 279 2.24 -8.71 15.28
N ARG A 280 1.54 -7.65 15.69
CA ARG A 280 2.16 -6.35 15.99
C ARG A 280 3.03 -6.38 17.25
N ASN A 281 2.71 -7.29 18.19
CA ASN A 281 3.41 -7.51 19.44
C ASN A 281 3.62 -6.21 20.22
N ARG A 282 2.53 -5.47 20.46
CA ARG A 282 2.50 -4.18 21.17
C ARG A 282 3.49 -3.17 20.58
N GLY A 283 3.58 -3.13 19.26
CA GLY A 283 4.47 -2.24 18.52
C GLY A 283 5.89 -2.75 18.32
N GLU A 284 6.34 -3.83 18.98
CA GLU A 284 7.72 -4.32 18.81
C GLU A 284 8.00 -4.78 17.37
N TRP A 285 7.02 -5.35 16.67
CA TRP A 285 7.17 -5.67 15.24
C TRP A 285 7.42 -4.41 14.41
N TYR A 286 6.57 -3.39 14.59
CA TYR A 286 6.65 -2.15 13.84
C TYR A 286 7.95 -1.38 14.12
N LYS A 287 8.37 -1.35 15.39
CA LYS A 287 9.66 -0.82 15.82
C LYS A 287 10.82 -1.53 15.13
N LYS A 288 10.84 -2.88 15.13
CA LYS A 288 11.89 -3.66 14.45
C LYS A 288 11.93 -3.34 12.96
N ALA A 289 10.78 -3.23 12.31
CA ALA A 289 10.66 -2.86 10.90
C ALA A 289 11.33 -1.50 10.59
N TRP A 290 11.02 -0.47 11.37
CA TRP A 290 11.65 0.85 11.26
C TRP A 290 13.14 0.83 11.61
N GLU A 291 13.54 0.11 12.65
CA GLU A 291 14.95 -0.02 13.03
C GLU A 291 15.79 -0.70 11.95
N THR A 292 15.23 -1.68 11.22
CA THR A 292 15.91 -2.30 10.07
C THR A 292 16.22 -1.25 9.00
N LEU A 293 15.26 -0.38 8.66
CA LEU A 293 15.49 0.71 7.71
C LEU A 293 16.52 1.71 8.24
N LEU A 294 16.40 2.15 9.49
CA LEU A 294 17.31 3.14 10.09
C LEU A 294 18.77 2.66 10.20
N LYS A 295 18.99 1.35 10.29
CA LYS A 295 20.31 0.72 10.37
C LYS A 295 20.86 0.29 9.01
N SER A 296 20.06 0.40 7.95
CA SER A 296 20.44 0.01 6.60
C SER A 296 21.50 0.96 6.03
N GLU A 297 22.50 0.41 5.35
CA GLU A 297 23.43 1.21 4.52
C GLU A 297 22.82 1.59 3.17
N ILE A 298 21.75 0.88 2.76
CA ILE A 298 20.97 1.20 1.56
C ILE A 298 19.96 2.27 1.92
N VAL A 299 20.07 3.41 1.25
CA VAL A 299 19.08 4.50 1.28
C VAL A 299 18.10 4.27 0.12
N PRO A 300 16.85 3.86 0.37
CA PRO A 300 15.87 3.66 -0.70
C PRO A 300 15.41 5.00 -1.30
N ASP A 301 14.98 4.98 -2.56
CA ASP A 301 14.31 6.13 -3.20
C ASP A 301 12.92 6.36 -2.60
N PHE A 302 12.27 5.28 -2.12
CA PHE A 302 10.95 5.30 -1.51
C PHE A 302 10.89 4.54 -0.18
N VAL A 303 10.12 5.05 0.76
CA VAL A 303 9.66 4.28 1.93
C VAL A 303 8.15 4.16 1.82
N VAL A 304 7.61 2.95 1.87
CA VAL A 304 6.16 2.72 1.78
C VAL A 304 5.65 2.08 3.06
N ILE A 305 4.62 2.68 3.66
CA ILE A 305 3.99 2.20 4.89
C ILE A 305 2.68 1.50 4.56
N ASN A 306 2.48 0.30 5.12
CA ASN A 306 1.27 -0.50 4.96
C ASN A 306 0.59 -0.60 6.32
N SER A 307 -0.49 0.12 6.60
CA SER A 307 -1.16 1.13 5.78
C SER A 307 -1.69 2.23 6.70
N PHE A 308 -2.18 3.34 6.14
CA PHE A 308 -2.80 4.40 6.94
C PHE A 308 -4.02 3.85 7.68
N ASN A 309 -4.99 3.30 6.95
CA ASN A 309 -6.32 3.02 7.46
C ASN A 309 -6.90 1.66 7.05
N GLU A 310 -6.12 0.64 6.63
CA GLU A 310 -6.70 -0.68 6.36
C GLU A 310 -6.94 -1.47 7.66
N TYR A 311 -8.14 -1.29 8.22
CA TYR A 311 -8.58 -1.90 9.47
C TYR A 311 -9.10 -3.32 9.32
N ALA A 312 -9.60 -3.72 8.14
CA ALA A 312 -10.13 -5.08 7.92
C ALA A 312 -9.01 -6.12 7.77
N GLU A 313 -7.82 -5.68 7.38
CA GLU A 313 -6.61 -6.52 7.34
C GLU A 313 -5.61 -6.22 8.46
N HIS A 314 -6.03 -5.38 9.42
CA HIS A 314 -5.27 -5.07 10.61
C HIS A 314 -3.85 -4.53 10.32
N THR A 315 -3.66 -3.78 9.22
CA THR A 315 -2.41 -3.09 8.88
C THR A 315 -2.44 -1.59 9.18
N ALA A 316 -3.61 -1.02 9.50
CA ALA A 316 -3.76 0.40 9.81
C ALA A 316 -2.79 0.92 10.90
N VAL A 317 -2.18 2.07 10.68
CA VAL A 317 -1.38 2.79 11.68
C VAL A 317 -2.10 4.02 12.23
N PHE A 318 -3.17 4.49 11.58
CA PHE A 318 -3.91 5.66 12.03
C PHE A 318 -4.62 5.40 13.36
N SER A 319 -4.73 6.46 14.17
CA SER A 319 -5.25 6.40 15.53
C SER A 319 -6.65 5.78 15.57
N ALA A 320 -6.84 4.81 16.47
CA ALA A 320 -8.10 4.13 16.65
C ALA A 320 -8.25 3.60 18.07
N ASP A 321 -9.43 3.78 18.65
CA ASP A 321 -9.80 3.13 19.89
C ASP A 321 -10.11 1.64 19.63
N THR A 322 -9.52 0.81 20.47
CA THR A 322 -9.60 -0.65 20.44
C THR A 322 -9.98 -1.23 21.81
N SER A 323 -10.33 -0.40 22.79
CA SER A 323 -10.69 -0.84 24.16
C SER A 323 -11.83 -1.86 24.15
N ASP A 324 -12.76 -1.67 23.22
CA ASP A 324 -13.99 -2.44 23.09
C ASP A 324 -13.84 -3.70 22.24
N PHE A 325 -12.62 -4.07 21.86
CA PHE A 325 -12.40 -5.36 21.24
C PHE A 325 -12.85 -6.46 22.21
N PRO A 326 -13.59 -7.48 21.73
CA PRO A 326 -13.90 -8.65 22.54
C PRO A 326 -12.64 -9.29 23.12
N ASP A 327 -12.72 -9.87 24.32
CA ASP A 327 -11.55 -10.49 24.97
C ASP A 327 -11.04 -11.72 24.19
N ASP A 328 -11.89 -12.36 23.40
CA ASP A 328 -11.57 -13.46 22.49
C ASP A 328 -11.22 -12.99 21.07
N TYR A 329 -11.14 -11.67 20.83
CA TYR A 329 -10.76 -11.13 19.54
C TYR A 329 -9.28 -11.47 19.27
N PRO A 330 -8.95 -12.06 18.09
CA PRO A 330 -7.61 -12.62 17.84
C PRO A 330 -6.53 -11.57 17.59
N ILE A 331 -6.84 -10.28 17.79
CA ILE A 331 -5.96 -9.14 17.55
C ILE A 331 -5.81 -8.36 18.83
N GLU A 332 -4.59 -7.96 19.11
CA GLU A 332 -4.26 -7.19 20.31
C GLU A 332 -4.98 -5.85 20.34
N LYS A 333 -5.44 -5.48 21.53
CA LYS A 333 -5.80 -4.10 21.88
C LYS A 333 -4.53 -3.24 21.86
N TRP A 334 -4.69 -1.99 21.44
CA TRP A 334 -3.61 -1.02 21.44
C TRP A 334 -3.49 -0.44 22.84
N ILE A 335 -2.48 -0.89 23.56
CA ILE A 335 -2.20 -0.51 24.94
C ILE A 335 -0.75 -0.05 25.09
N ASP A 336 -0.51 0.86 26.02
CA ASP A 336 0.83 1.28 26.39
C ASP A 336 1.55 0.19 27.22
N LYS A 337 2.80 0.48 27.60
CA LYS A 337 3.65 -0.39 28.42
C LYS A 337 3.06 -0.68 29.82
N ASP A 338 2.20 0.21 30.32
CA ASP A 338 1.58 0.14 31.64
C ASP A 338 0.20 -0.56 31.57
N GLY A 339 -0.24 -0.92 30.36
CA GLY A 339 -1.48 -1.65 30.10
C GLY A 339 -2.70 -0.75 29.87
N ASN A 340 -2.53 0.57 29.78
CA ASN A 340 -3.63 1.49 29.52
C ASN A 340 -3.94 1.57 28.02
N PRO A 341 -5.19 1.85 27.60
CA PRO A 341 -5.51 2.12 26.20
C PRO A 341 -4.60 3.20 25.60
N ALA A 342 -4.04 2.91 24.43
CA ALA A 342 -3.16 3.81 23.68
C ALA A 342 -3.63 3.93 22.22
N PRO A 343 -4.75 4.63 21.95
CA PRO A 343 -5.34 4.71 20.61
C PRO A 343 -4.43 5.28 19.53
N SER A 344 -3.44 6.12 19.91
CA SER A 344 -2.49 6.75 18.99
C SER A 344 -1.17 5.98 18.83
N LEU A 345 -1.00 4.82 19.49
CA LEU A 345 0.28 4.12 19.60
C LEU A 345 1.03 4.00 18.26
N TYR A 346 0.38 3.44 17.23
CA TYR A 346 1.02 3.22 15.92
C TYR A 346 1.20 4.50 15.12
N TRP A 347 0.34 5.49 15.30
CA TRP A 347 0.44 6.76 14.60
C TRP A 347 1.57 7.62 15.16
N ASP A 348 1.70 7.67 16.48
CA ASP A 348 2.81 8.34 17.15
C ASP A 348 4.15 7.69 16.82
N MET A 349 4.21 6.35 16.80
CA MET A 349 5.39 5.64 16.30
C MET A 349 5.73 6.03 14.86
N THR A 350 4.73 6.09 13.98
CA THR A 350 4.92 6.47 12.56
C THR A 350 5.55 7.86 12.44
N LYS A 351 4.99 8.86 13.13
CA LYS A 351 5.52 10.24 13.14
C LYS A 351 6.96 10.29 13.65
N VAL A 352 7.24 9.62 14.79
CA VAL A 352 8.58 9.60 15.39
C VAL A 352 9.60 8.95 14.47
N TYR A 353 9.28 7.82 13.84
CA TYR A 353 10.24 7.14 12.97
C TYR A 353 10.46 7.84 11.63
N ILE A 354 9.42 8.45 11.05
CA ILE A 354 9.59 9.33 9.87
C ILE A 354 10.54 10.47 10.21
N GLN A 355 10.35 11.12 11.36
CA GLN A 355 11.21 12.20 11.81
C GLN A 355 12.67 11.71 11.96
N LYS A 356 12.89 10.61 12.69
CA LYS A 356 14.23 10.02 12.86
C LYS A 356 14.89 9.65 11.54
N TYR A 357 14.13 9.06 10.61
CA TYR A 357 14.66 8.67 9.30
C TYR A 357 15.12 9.89 8.50
N LYS A 358 14.30 10.96 8.48
CA LYS A 358 14.65 12.20 7.81
C LYS A 358 15.84 12.88 8.47
N GLU A 359 15.90 12.98 9.80
CA GLU A 359 17.04 13.57 10.52
C GLU A 359 18.34 12.81 10.23
N GLY A 360 18.32 11.47 10.34
CA GLY A 360 19.49 10.61 10.11
C GLY A 360 20.03 10.62 8.67
N HIS A 361 19.19 10.94 7.68
CA HIS A 361 19.55 10.99 6.25
C HIS A 361 19.56 12.40 5.66
N THR A 362 19.49 13.44 6.50
CA THR A 362 19.71 14.85 6.11
C THR A 362 21.17 15.29 6.22
N GLY A 363 22.09 14.36 6.52
CA GLY A 363 23.53 14.61 6.51
C GLY A 363 24.11 14.68 5.09
N GLU A 364 24.00 15.84 4.45
CA GLU A 364 24.95 16.31 3.43
C GLU A 364 25.92 17.33 4.01
#